data_AF-A0A2D9J2G5-F1
#
_entry.id   AF-A0A2D9J2G5-F1
#
_cell.length_a   1.000
_cell.length_b   1.000
_cell.length_c   1.000
_cell.angle_alpha   90.00
_cell.angle_beta   90.00
_cell.angle_gamma   90.00
#
_symmetry.space_group_name_H-M   'P 1'
#
loop_
_entity.id
_entity.type
_entity.pdbx_description
1 polymer ?
#
loop_
_entity_poly.entity_id
_entity_poly.type
_entity_poly.pdbx_seq_one_letter_code
_entity_poly.pdbx_strand_id
1 'polypeptide(L)'
;MLNWDDYNVAEGDAPAAAPQQQAPVQPEVINKALETLNQEETASAPVKDQVKAAAEAVANIDTAPGLEELEMGASRISVDEKAMINCRADLNQLVPFKYDWAWQKYLDGCANHWMPQEINMTADVATWKSEDGLTDDERRIVMRSLGYFSTADSLVANNLVLGIYRLITNPECRQYLLRQAFEEAIHTHAYQYCIESLGMDEGEVFNMYREVPSVAKKASWSLNKTQALSDPNFKTGTVEDDQQVLRNLIGFYGVTEGIF
;
A
#
# COMPACT_ATOMS: atom_id res chain seq x y z
N MET A 1 1.68 -0.58 11.83
CA MET A 1 2.28 0.54 11.07
C MET A 1 3.70 0.13 10.75
N LEU A 2 4.04 -0.02 9.47
CA LEU A 2 5.40 -0.32 9.03
C LEU A 2 6.07 1.02 8.71
N ASN A 3 7.12 1.37 9.45
CA ASN A 3 7.91 2.58 9.25
C ASN A 3 9.17 2.23 8.45
N TRP A 4 9.56 3.11 7.53
CA TRP A 4 10.65 2.91 6.57
C TRP A 4 12.05 3.15 7.17
N ASP A 5 12.14 3.50 8.44
CA ASP A 5 13.41 3.71 9.15
C ASP A 5 14.14 2.39 9.49
N ASP A 6 13.47 1.24 9.40
CA ASP A 6 14.02 -0.07 9.80
C ASP A 6 15.06 -0.64 8.83
N TYR A 7 15.27 -0.03 7.65
CA TYR A 7 16.20 -0.52 6.63
C TYR A 7 17.68 -0.15 6.85
N ASN A 8 18.03 0.50 7.96
CA ASN A 8 19.40 0.98 8.22
C ASN A 8 20.07 0.45 9.50
N VAL A 9 19.63 -0.69 10.04
CA VAL A 9 20.30 -1.28 11.22
C VAL A 9 20.85 -2.66 10.87
N ALA A 10 22.18 -2.80 10.94
CA ALA A 10 22.85 -4.10 10.82
C ALA A 10 22.45 -4.99 12.01
N GLU A 11 21.84 -6.14 11.75
CA GLU A 11 21.52 -7.13 12.77
C GLU A 11 22.80 -7.76 13.34
N GLY A 12 23.07 -7.49 14.61
CA GLY A 12 24.09 -8.14 15.41
C GLY A 12 23.46 -8.88 16.60
N ASP A 13 23.75 -10.18 16.66
CA ASP A 13 23.43 -11.18 17.68
C ASP A 13 22.87 -10.71 19.04
N ALA A 14 21.66 -11.16 19.37
CA ALA A 14 21.19 -11.27 20.76
C ALA A 14 20.54 -12.65 21.00
N PRO A 15 20.94 -13.41 22.04
CA PRO A 15 20.43 -14.76 22.29
C PRO A 15 19.03 -14.75 22.91
N ALA A 16 18.19 -15.70 22.49
CA ALA A 16 16.84 -15.90 23.00
C ALA A 16 16.84 -16.37 24.47
N ALA A 17 16.08 -15.68 25.33
CA ALA A 17 15.88 -16.07 26.73
C ALA A 17 14.80 -17.17 26.85
N ALA A 18 15.09 -18.20 27.65
CA ALA A 18 14.18 -19.32 27.91
C ALA A 18 12.99 -18.93 28.82
N PRO A 19 11.84 -19.63 28.74
CA PRO A 19 10.65 -19.29 29.54
C PRO A 19 10.84 -19.62 31.02
N GLN A 20 10.62 -18.65 31.91
CA GLN A 20 10.58 -18.86 33.35
C GLN A 20 9.21 -19.41 33.78
N GLN A 21 9.20 -20.54 34.49
CA GLN A 21 8.03 -21.06 35.19
C GLN A 21 7.70 -20.16 36.40
N GLN A 22 6.49 -19.59 36.43
CA GLN A 22 5.99 -18.86 37.59
C GLN A 22 5.55 -19.84 38.70
N ALA A 23 6.06 -19.62 39.91
CA ALA A 23 5.62 -20.34 41.11
C ALA A 23 4.20 -19.91 41.53
N PRO A 24 3.40 -20.81 42.13
CA PRO A 24 2.03 -20.48 42.54
C PRO A 24 2.00 -19.41 43.65
N VAL A 25 1.13 -18.42 43.48
CA VAL A 25 0.93 -17.30 44.39
C VAL A 25 0.33 -17.80 45.72
N GLN A 26 0.88 -17.34 46.85
CA GLN A 26 0.44 -17.79 48.18
C GLN A 26 -0.94 -17.20 48.57
N PRO A 27 -1.80 -17.93 49.30
CA PRO A 27 -3.17 -17.52 49.65
C PRO A 27 -3.28 -16.19 50.39
N GLU A 28 -2.25 -15.80 51.16
CA GLU A 28 -2.23 -14.55 51.92
C GLU A 28 -2.16 -13.31 51.02
N VAL A 29 -1.54 -13.42 49.84
CA VAL A 29 -1.48 -12.33 48.85
C VAL A 29 -2.86 -12.12 48.22
N ILE A 30 -3.61 -13.21 48.00
CA ILE A 30 -4.97 -13.19 47.46
C ILE A 30 -5.94 -12.55 48.46
N ASN A 31 -5.84 -12.92 49.74
CA ASN A 31 -6.71 -12.35 50.78
C ASN A 31 -6.48 -10.86 50.99
N LYS A 32 -5.22 -10.40 50.93
CA LYS A 32 -4.90 -8.97 51.04
C LYS A 32 -5.39 -8.17 49.84
N ALA A 33 -5.35 -8.74 48.63
CA ALA A 33 -5.93 -8.13 47.44
C ALA A 33 -7.46 -8.02 47.53
N LEU A 34 -8.14 -9.04 48.07
CA LEU A 34 -9.59 -9.04 48.28
C LEU A 34 -10.04 -8.01 49.33
N GLU A 35 -9.26 -7.82 50.41
CA GLU A 35 -9.54 -6.77 51.40
C GLU A 35 -9.37 -5.36 50.80
N THR A 36 -8.41 -5.18 49.89
CA THR A 36 -8.18 -3.89 49.23
C THR A 36 -9.31 -3.56 48.24
N LEU A 37 -9.81 -4.56 47.49
CA LEU A 37 -10.95 -4.42 46.59
C LEU A 37 -12.26 -4.09 47.34
N ASN A 38 -12.50 -4.72 48.50
CA ASN A 38 -13.68 -4.46 49.31
C ASN A 38 -13.68 -3.06 49.96
N GLN A 39 -12.51 -2.45 50.17
CA GLN A 39 -12.41 -1.07 50.67
C GLN A 39 -12.69 -0.04 49.58
N GLU A 40 -12.34 -0.29 48.32
CA GLU A 40 -12.64 0.61 47.20
C GLU A 40 -14.13 0.62 46.80
N GLU A 41 -14.87 -0.47 46.99
CA GLU A 41 -16.31 -0.53 46.69
C GLU A 41 -17.19 0.36 47.59
N THR A 42 -16.69 0.73 48.78
CA THR A 42 -17.45 1.58 49.72
C THR A 42 -17.32 3.09 49.45
N ALA A 43 -16.57 3.50 48.43
CA ALA A 43 -16.42 4.89 48.00
C ALA A 43 -17.14 5.23 46.68
N SER A 44 -18.14 4.44 46.25
CA SER A 44 -18.94 4.82 45.07
C SER A 44 -20.09 5.76 45.44
N ALA A 45 -20.06 6.98 44.89
CA ALA A 45 -21.21 7.89 44.86
C ALA A 45 -22.39 7.23 44.12
N PRO A 46 -23.65 7.56 44.44
CA PRO A 46 -24.80 6.76 44.02
C PRO A 46 -24.95 6.75 42.49
N VAL A 47 -24.97 5.56 41.89
CA VAL A 47 -25.15 5.27 40.45
C VAL A 47 -26.31 6.03 39.80
N LYS A 48 -27.33 6.42 40.57
CA LYS A 48 -28.47 7.24 40.10
C LYS A 48 -28.06 8.62 39.60
N ASP A 49 -27.03 9.24 40.18
CA ASP A 49 -26.58 10.57 39.75
C ASP A 49 -25.80 10.48 38.43
N GLN A 50 -25.08 9.40 38.18
CA GLN A 50 -24.36 9.19 36.91
C GLN A 50 -25.32 8.90 35.75
N VAL A 51 -26.37 8.10 35.97
CA VAL A 51 -27.39 7.84 34.94
C VAL A 51 -28.17 9.11 34.62
N LYS A 52 -28.48 9.94 35.63
CA LYS A 52 -29.15 11.23 35.43
C LYS A 52 -28.25 12.23 34.70
N ALA A 53 -26.97 12.33 35.07
CA ALA A 53 -25.99 13.17 34.39
C ALA A 53 -25.76 12.72 32.93
N ALA A 54 -25.75 11.42 32.65
CA ALA A 54 -25.67 10.90 31.28
C ALA A 54 -26.92 11.23 30.46
N ALA A 55 -28.11 11.11 31.05
CA ALA A 55 -29.36 11.47 30.37
C ALA A 55 -29.44 12.99 30.09
N GLU A 56 -29.01 13.83 31.02
CA GLU A 56 -28.92 15.28 30.84
C GLU A 56 -27.83 15.67 29.81
N ALA A 57 -26.71 14.94 29.77
CA ALA A 57 -25.68 15.13 28.75
C ALA A 57 -26.21 14.79 27.36
N VAL A 58 -26.92 13.67 27.19
CA VAL A 58 -27.54 13.29 25.91
C VAL A 58 -28.64 14.27 25.50
N ALA A 59 -29.46 14.74 26.43
CA ALA A 59 -30.51 15.73 26.15
C ALA A 59 -29.96 17.10 25.72
N ASN A 60 -28.73 17.43 26.13
CA ASN A 60 -28.04 18.68 25.81
C ASN A 60 -26.90 18.49 24.81
N ILE A 61 -26.78 17.32 24.15
CA ILE A 61 -25.81 17.15 23.06
C ILE A 61 -26.15 18.14 21.96
N ASP A 62 -25.17 18.97 21.62
CA ASP A 62 -25.26 19.83 20.45
C ASP A 62 -25.22 18.94 19.21
N THR A 63 -26.39 18.81 18.58
CA THR A 63 -26.58 18.03 17.36
C THR A 63 -26.23 18.85 16.11
N ALA A 64 -26.00 20.16 16.23
CA ALA A 64 -25.72 21.03 15.10
C ALA A 64 -24.50 20.57 14.28
N PRO A 65 -23.36 20.15 14.87
CA PRO A 65 -22.23 19.66 14.10
C PRO A 65 -22.55 18.38 13.30
N GLY A 66 -23.31 17.45 13.89
CA GLY A 66 -23.73 16.22 13.20
C GLY A 66 -24.78 16.48 12.12
N LEU A 67 -25.63 17.50 12.31
CA LEU A 67 -26.60 17.94 11.32
C LEU A 67 -25.95 18.74 10.18
N GLU A 68 -24.92 19.56 10.46
CA GLU A 68 -24.12 20.27 9.44
C GLU A 68 -23.36 19.28 8.55
N GLU A 69 -22.79 18.22 9.14
CA GLU A 69 -22.13 17.14 8.40
C GLU A 69 -23.12 16.35 7.52
N LEU A 70 -24.35 16.13 8.01
CA LEU A 70 -25.43 15.51 7.23
C LEU A 70 -25.97 16.42 6.12
N GLU A 71 -26.10 17.74 6.35
CA GLU A 71 -26.61 18.70 5.37
C GLU A 71 -25.59 18.97 4.25
N MET A 72 -24.29 19.05 4.55
CA MET A 72 -23.26 19.17 3.52
C MET A 72 -23.09 17.89 2.69
N GLY A 73 -23.42 16.71 3.24
CA GLY A 73 -23.26 15.41 2.58
C GLY A 73 -24.49 14.86 1.84
N ALA A 74 -25.67 15.47 1.99
CA ALA A 74 -26.93 14.91 1.47
C ALA A 74 -27.24 15.27 0.00
N SER A 75 -26.53 16.24 -0.59
CA SER A 75 -26.78 16.67 -1.97
C SER A 75 -26.17 15.69 -3.00
N ARG A 76 -26.87 15.47 -4.12
CA ARG A 76 -26.34 14.65 -5.21
C ARG A 76 -25.15 15.36 -5.86
N ILE A 77 -24.09 14.62 -6.12
CA ILE A 77 -22.90 15.13 -6.79
C ILE A 77 -23.20 15.50 -8.24
N SER A 78 -22.80 16.69 -8.65
CA SER A 78 -22.77 17.12 -10.04
C SER A 78 -21.42 16.83 -10.70
N VAL A 79 -21.42 16.63 -12.02
CA VAL A 79 -20.20 16.35 -12.79
C VAL A 79 -19.17 17.47 -12.64
N ASP A 80 -19.61 18.72 -12.56
CA ASP A 80 -18.72 19.89 -12.51
C ASP A 80 -17.89 19.96 -11.22
N GLU A 81 -18.40 19.38 -10.12
CA GLU A 81 -17.71 19.36 -8.83
C GLU A 81 -16.51 18.39 -8.79
N LYS A 82 -16.44 17.41 -9.71
CA LYS A 82 -15.37 16.40 -9.71
C LYS A 82 -14.07 16.97 -10.31
N ALA A 83 -12.92 16.67 -9.72
CA ALA A 83 -11.60 17.07 -10.25
C ALA A 83 -10.56 15.97 -10.02
N MET A 84 -9.51 15.91 -10.85
CA MET A 84 -8.46 14.87 -10.71
C MET A 84 -7.74 14.95 -9.36
N ILE A 85 -7.43 16.17 -8.92
CA ILE A 85 -6.84 16.48 -7.61
C ILE A 85 -7.63 17.63 -6.98
N ASN A 86 -7.51 17.80 -5.66
CA ASN A 86 -8.11 18.91 -4.90
C ASN A 86 -9.65 19.01 -5.00
N CYS A 87 -10.33 17.92 -5.36
CA CYS A 87 -11.79 17.85 -5.38
C CYS A 87 -12.36 17.75 -3.95
N ARG A 88 -13.50 18.42 -3.72
CA ARG A 88 -14.24 18.40 -2.44
C ARG A 88 -15.53 17.58 -2.50
N ALA A 89 -15.88 17.03 -3.66
CA ALA A 89 -17.05 16.17 -3.81
C ALA A 89 -16.85 14.81 -3.12
N ASP A 90 -17.95 14.15 -2.77
CA ASP A 90 -17.91 12.83 -2.16
C ASP A 90 -17.29 11.78 -3.10
N LEU A 91 -16.12 11.27 -2.70
CA LEU A 91 -15.32 10.33 -3.50
C LEU A 91 -15.85 8.89 -3.45
N ASN A 92 -16.89 8.62 -2.66
CA ASN A 92 -17.48 7.29 -2.56
C ASN A 92 -18.55 7.03 -3.63
N GLN A 93 -19.08 8.08 -4.26
CA GLN A 93 -20.05 7.97 -5.33
C GLN A 93 -19.35 7.94 -6.70
N LEU A 94 -19.39 6.77 -7.34
CA LEU A 94 -18.78 6.56 -8.65
C LEU A 94 -19.44 7.40 -9.76
N VAL A 95 -20.76 7.57 -9.67
CA VAL A 95 -21.58 8.27 -10.67
C VAL A 95 -22.06 9.63 -10.15
N PRO A 96 -22.30 10.61 -11.04
CA PRO A 96 -22.09 10.57 -12.50
C PRO A 96 -20.60 10.62 -12.88
N PHE A 97 -20.24 10.06 -14.04
CA PHE A 97 -18.88 10.11 -14.56
C PHE A 97 -18.53 11.50 -15.09
N LYS A 98 -17.31 11.96 -14.82
CA LYS A 98 -16.70 13.14 -15.46
C LYS A 98 -15.63 12.72 -16.47
N TYR A 99 -14.85 11.71 -16.11
CA TYR A 99 -13.73 11.23 -16.92
C TYR A 99 -14.06 9.85 -17.51
N ASP A 100 -14.87 9.84 -18.57
CA ASP A 100 -15.26 8.59 -19.25
C ASP A 100 -14.05 7.79 -19.75
N TRP A 101 -12.95 8.47 -20.08
CA TRP A 101 -11.71 7.82 -20.49
C TRP A 101 -11.12 6.93 -19.38
N ALA A 102 -11.25 7.32 -18.11
CA ALA A 102 -10.72 6.56 -16.98
C ALA A 102 -11.56 5.30 -16.76
N TRP A 103 -12.89 5.44 -16.85
CA TRP A 103 -13.80 4.30 -16.81
C TRP A 103 -13.55 3.33 -17.97
N GLN A 104 -13.35 3.85 -19.18
CA GLN A 104 -13.03 3.01 -20.33
C GLN A 104 -11.71 2.25 -20.11
N LYS A 105 -10.67 2.88 -19.57
CA LYS A 105 -9.40 2.21 -19.26
C LYS A 105 -9.55 1.11 -18.20
N TYR A 106 -10.42 1.32 -17.21
CA TYR A 106 -10.80 0.27 -16.25
C TYR A 106 -11.46 -0.93 -16.95
N LEU A 107 -12.42 -0.69 -17.84
CA LEU A 107 -13.07 -1.76 -18.60
C LEU A 107 -12.09 -2.51 -19.51
N ASP A 108 -11.23 -1.77 -20.22
CA ASP A 108 -10.18 -2.32 -21.08
C ASP A 108 -9.24 -3.23 -20.27
N GLY A 109 -8.77 -2.78 -19.11
CA GLY A 109 -7.92 -3.56 -18.20
C GLY A 109 -8.62 -4.82 -17.70
N CYS A 110 -9.87 -4.72 -17.26
CA CYS A 110 -10.67 -5.89 -16.84
C CYS A 110 -10.83 -6.93 -17.95
N ALA A 111 -11.02 -6.49 -19.21
CA ALA A 111 -11.13 -7.39 -20.36
C ALA A 111 -9.81 -8.10 -20.69
N ASN A 112 -8.67 -7.57 -20.25
CA ASN A 112 -7.33 -8.13 -20.44
C ASN A 112 -6.87 -9.01 -19.26
N HIS A 113 -7.79 -9.63 -18.52
CA HIS A 113 -7.40 -10.53 -17.43
C HIS A 113 -6.64 -11.76 -17.96
N TRP A 114 -5.56 -12.11 -17.26
CA TRP A 114 -4.72 -13.27 -17.50
C TRP A 114 -4.07 -13.71 -16.19
N MET A 115 -3.56 -14.94 -16.15
CA MET A 115 -2.72 -15.46 -15.06
C MET A 115 -1.42 -16.04 -15.61
N PRO A 116 -0.26 -15.84 -14.94
CA PRO A 116 1.02 -16.32 -15.47
C PRO A 116 1.07 -17.82 -15.74
N GLN A 117 0.43 -18.62 -14.88
CA GLN A 117 0.37 -20.07 -14.99
C GLN A 117 -0.38 -20.58 -16.23
N GLU A 118 -1.12 -19.72 -16.93
CA GLU A 118 -1.78 -20.08 -18.19
C GLU A 118 -0.76 -20.23 -19.33
N ILE A 119 0.46 -19.70 -19.17
CA ILE A 119 1.55 -19.77 -20.15
C ILE A 119 2.46 -20.97 -19.84
N ASN A 120 2.62 -21.86 -20.82
CA ASN A 120 3.46 -23.05 -20.68
C ASN A 120 4.96 -22.73 -20.85
N MET A 121 5.76 -22.99 -19.80
CA MET A 121 7.21 -22.73 -19.78
C MET A 121 8.09 -23.92 -20.19
N THR A 122 7.53 -25.03 -20.70
CA THR A 122 8.30 -26.28 -20.94
C THR A 122 9.45 -26.08 -21.93
N ALA A 123 9.21 -25.33 -23.01
CA ALA A 123 10.22 -25.07 -24.04
C ALA A 123 11.33 -24.16 -23.51
N ASP A 124 10.96 -23.12 -22.77
CA ASP A 124 11.87 -22.17 -22.13
C ASP A 124 12.76 -22.89 -21.10
N VAL A 125 12.18 -23.77 -20.28
CA VAL A 125 12.94 -24.60 -19.32
C VAL A 125 13.93 -25.52 -20.03
N ALA A 126 13.52 -26.17 -21.12
CA ALA A 126 14.40 -27.04 -21.91
C ALA A 126 15.56 -26.24 -22.52
N THR A 127 15.27 -25.05 -23.05
CA THR A 127 16.27 -24.14 -23.64
C THR A 127 17.23 -23.62 -22.57
N TRP A 128 16.71 -23.19 -21.43
CA TRP A 128 17.50 -22.66 -20.32
C TRP A 128 18.44 -23.71 -19.73
N LYS A 129 17.99 -24.97 -19.61
CA LYS A 129 18.81 -26.06 -19.05
C LYS A 129 19.79 -26.69 -20.04
N SER A 130 19.61 -26.44 -21.34
CA SER A 130 20.53 -26.95 -22.36
C SER A 130 21.86 -26.21 -22.36
N GLU A 131 22.98 -26.93 -22.45
CA GLU A 131 24.32 -26.35 -22.55
C GLU A 131 24.48 -25.50 -23.83
N ASP A 132 23.88 -25.93 -24.94
CA ASP A 132 23.93 -25.25 -26.25
C ASP A 132 22.69 -24.38 -26.52
N GLY A 133 21.81 -24.20 -25.52
CA GLY A 133 20.53 -23.51 -25.71
C GLY A 133 20.64 -21.99 -25.80
N LEU A 134 21.51 -21.38 -24.99
CA LEU A 134 21.78 -19.95 -24.95
C LEU A 134 23.25 -19.69 -24.63
N THR A 135 23.82 -18.71 -25.31
CA THR A 135 25.13 -18.16 -24.98
C THR A 135 25.10 -17.41 -23.64
N ASP A 136 26.28 -17.17 -23.05
CA ASP A 136 26.40 -16.43 -21.80
C ASP A 136 25.85 -14.99 -21.90
N ASP A 137 26.01 -14.34 -23.05
CA ASP A 137 25.50 -13.00 -23.28
C ASP A 137 23.97 -12.98 -23.36
N GLU A 138 23.34 -13.97 -24.01
CA GLU A 138 21.89 -14.12 -24.05
C GLU A 138 21.31 -14.42 -22.66
N ARG A 139 21.94 -15.33 -21.91
CA ARG A 139 21.56 -15.62 -20.51
C ARG A 139 21.65 -14.38 -19.64
N ARG A 140 22.71 -13.58 -19.82
CA ARG A 140 22.89 -12.31 -19.11
C ARG A 140 21.77 -11.32 -19.41
N ILE A 141 21.32 -11.22 -20.66
CA ILE A 141 20.20 -10.35 -21.02
C ILE A 141 18.94 -10.78 -20.26
N VAL A 142 18.59 -12.08 -20.29
CA VAL A 142 17.41 -12.60 -19.58
C VAL A 142 17.51 -12.33 -18.08
N MET A 143 18.64 -12.66 -17.44
CA MET A 143 18.86 -12.45 -16.01
C MET A 143 18.76 -10.97 -15.63
N ARG A 144 19.37 -10.07 -16.41
CA ARG A 144 19.35 -8.62 -16.14
C ARG A 144 17.95 -8.02 -16.33
N SER A 145 17.20 -8.50 -17.32
CA SER A 145 15.80 -8.11 -17.53
C SER A 145 14.94 -8.56 -16.35
N LEU A 146 14.99 -9.84 -15.98
CA LEU A 146 14.22 -10.37 -14.85
C LEU A 146 14.59 -9.66 -13.54
N GLY A 147 15.88 -9.42 -13.29
CA GLY A 147 16.32 -8.74 -12.06
C GLY A 147 15.94 -7.26 -11.99
N TYR A 148 15.72 -6.60 -13.12
CA TYR A 148 15.15 -5.25 -13.13
C TYR A 148 13.64 -5.28 -12.90
N PHE A 149 12.90 -6.05 -13.72
CA PHE A 149 11.44 -6.02 -13.70
C PHE A 149 10.83 -6.64 -12.44
N SER A 150 11.46 -7.66 -11.85
CA SER A 150 11.00 -8.31 -10.61
C SER A 150 10.84 -7.34 -9.44
N THR A 151 11.60 -6.25 -9.44
CA THR A 151 11.54 -5.21 -8.40
C THR A 151 10.90 -3.91 -8.91
N ALA A 152 11.03 -3.57 -10.19
CA ALA A 152 10.45 -2.37 -10.76
C ALA A 152 8.93 -2.33 -10.63
N ASP A 153 8.22 -3.43 -10.91
CA ASP A 153 6.75 -3.43 -10.87
C ASP A 153 6.22 -3.32 -9.42
N SER A 154 6.98 -3.85 -8.45
CA SER A 154 6.72 -3.59 -7.02
C SER A 154 6.90 -2.11 -6.66
N LEU A 155 7.85 -1.40 -7.28
CA LEU A 155 8.00 0.04 -7.07
C LEU A 155 6.82 0.83 -7.66
N VAL A 156 6.34 0.44 -8.85
CA VAL A 156 5.16 1.03 -9.48
C VAL A 156 3.92 0.80 -8.60
N ALA A 157 3.66 -0.44 -8.18
CA ALA A 157 2.49 -0.78 -7.36
C ALA A 157 2.49 0.01 -6.03
N ASN A 158 3.64 0.09 -5.36
CA ASN A 158 3.78 0.84 -4.13
C ASN A 158 3.56 2.35 -4.34
N ASN A 159 4.06 2.92 -5.45
CA ASN A 159 3.80 4.32 -5.78
C ASN A 159 2.32 4.59 -6.03
N LEU A 160 1.63 3.70 -6.75
CA LEU A 160 0.20 3.81 -7.02
C LEU A 160 -0.61 3.82 -5.72
N VAL A 161 -0.38 2.83 -4.85
CA VAL A 161 -1.18 2.62 -3.64
C VAL A 161 -0.85 3.63 -2.54
N LEU A 162 0.43 3.87 -2.27
CA LEU A 162 0.87 4.68 -1.12
C LEU A 162 1.00 6.17 -1.47
N GLY A 163 1.33 6.49 -2.72
CA GLY A 163 1.57 7.86 -3.17
C GLY A 163 0.37 8.45 -3.90
N ILE A 164 0.01 7.88 -5.04
CA ILE A 164 -0.91 8.51 -6.00
C ILE A 164 -2.38 8.37 -5.60
N TYR A 165 -2.81 7.18 -5.15
CA TYR A 165 -4.23 6.91 -4.90
C TYR A 165 -4.89 7.90 -3.95
N ARG A 166 -4.18 8.25 -2.86
CA ARG A 166 -4.68 9.21 -1.85
C ARG A 166 -4.83 10.62 -2.42
N LEU A 167 -4.00 11.01 -3.39
CA LEU A 167 -3.93 12.36 -3.94
C LEU A 167 -4.87 12.55 -5.14
N ILE A 168 -5.18 11.47 -5.87
CA ILE A 168 -6.22 11.49 -6.90
C ILE A 168 -7.58 11.51 -6.21
N THR A 169 -8.30 12.61 -6.36
CA THR A 169 -9.60 12.88 -5.75
C THR A 169 -10.74 12.70 -6.76
N ASN A 170 -10.71 11.62 -7.54
CA ASN A 170 -11.76 11.29 -8.49
C ASN A 170 -12.06 9.77 -8.47
N PRO A 171 -13.32 9.34 -8.29
CA PRO A 171 -13.65 7.94 -8.07
C PRO A 171 -13.40 7.03 -9.28
N GLU A 172 -13.74 7.47 -10.50
CA GLU A 172 -13.52 6.67 -11.72
C GLU A 172 -12.03 6.54 -12.07
N CYS A 173 -11.21 7.56 -11.76
CA CYS A 173 -9.76 7.44 -11.86
C CYS A 173 -9.21 6.50 -10.80
N ARG A 174 -9.68 6.59 -9.55
CA ARG A 174 -9.33 5.63 -8.49
C ARG A 174 -9.69 4.20 -8.86
N GLN A 175 -10.85 3.99 -9.49
CA GLN A 175 -11.25 2.67 -9.96
C GLN A 175 -10.23 2.07 -10.95
N TYR A 176 -9.72 2.89 -11.89
CA TYR A 176 -8.67 2.44 -12.79
C TYR A 176 -7.34 2.18 -12.07
N LEU A 177 -6.95 3.05 -11.12
CA LEU A 177 -5.73 2.83 -10.32
C LEU A 177 -5.76 1.52 -9.53
N LEU A 178 -6.93 1.11 -9.02
CA LEU A 178 -7.08 -0.21 -8.37
C LEU A 178 -6.84 -1.35 -9.35
N ARG A 179 -7.33 -1.23 -10.58
CA ARG A 179 -7.10 -2.24 -11.62
C ARG A 179 -5.62 -2.29 -12.02
N GLN A 180 -4.99 -1.14 -12.22
CA GLN A 180 -3.55 -1.07 -12.55
C GLN A 180 -2.69 -1.65 -11.42
N ALA A 181 -2.94 -1.27 -10.16
CA ALA A 181 -2.19 -1.81 -9.03
C ALA A 181 -2.35 -3.34 -8.90
N PHE A 182 -3.52 -3.89 -9.25
CA PHE A 182 -3.71 -5.33 -9.34
C PHE A 182 -2.91 -5.94 -10.51
N GLU A 183 -2.86 -5.28 -11.67
CA GLU A 183 -2.04 -5.72 -12.81
C GLU A 183 -0.55 -5.75 -12.45
N GLU A 184 -0.02 -4.79 -11.69
CA GLU A 184 1.38 -4.84 -11.20
C GLU A 184 1.66 -6.03 -10.28
N ALA A 185 0.67 -6.46 -9.50
CA ALA A 185 0.78 -7.69 -8.70
C ALA A 185 0.81 -8.93 -9.60
N ILE A 186 0.03 -8.95 -10.69
CA ILE A 186 0.07 -10.03 -11.69
C ILE A 186 1.43 -10.03 -12.42
N HIS A 187 2.00 -8.88 -12.76
CA HIS A 187 3.33 -8.82 -13.36
C HIS A 187 4.42 -9.36 -12.41
N THR A 188 4.39 -8.93 -11.14
CA THR A 188 5.31 -9.43 -10.11
C THR A 188 5.19 -10.96 -9.96
N HIS A 189 3.97 -11.48 -9.98
CA HIS A 189 3.70 -12.92 -9.96
C HIS A 189 4.25 -13.61 -11.23
N ALA A 190 4.18 -12.98 -12.39
CA ALA A 190 4.74 -13.52 -13.63
C ALA A 190 6.25 -13.70 -13.56
N TYR A 191 6.98 -12.72 -13.01
CA TYR A 191 8.43 -12.85 -12.85
C TYR A 191 8.78 -13.95 -11.85
N GLN A 192 8.07 -14.04 -10.72
CA GLN A 192 8.26 -15.13 -9.77
C GLN A 192 8.04 -16.49 -10.44
N TYR A 193 6.96 -16.66 -11.20
CA TYR A 193 6.67 -17.89 -11.95
C TYR A 193 7.78 -18.25 -12.94
N CYS A 194 8.30 -17.27 -13.68
CA CYS A 194 9.42 -17.49 -14.61
C CYS A 194 10.71 -17.89 -13.88
N ILE A 195 11.08 -17.19 -12.81
CA ILE A 195 12.30 -17.44 -12.02
C ILE A 195 12.25 -18.84 -11.41
N GLU A 196 11.12 -19.22 -10.80
CA GLU A 196 10.90 -20.55 -10.24
C GLU A 196 10.95 -21.64 -11.32
N SER A 197 10.24 -21.44 -12.43
CA SER A 197 10.20 -22.42 -13.54
C SER A 197 11.58 -22.69 -14.12
N LEU A 198 12.39 -21.66 -14.30
CA LEU A 198 13.74 -21.76 -14.86
C LEU A 198 14.76 -22.29 -13.83
N GLY A 199 14.38 -22.39 -12.55
CA GLY A 199 15.25 -22.85 -11.46
C GLY A 199 16.39 -21.87 -11.17
N MET A 200 16.12 -20.57 -11.26
CA MET A 200 17.06 -19.50 -10.96
C MET A 200 17.17 -19.27 -9.44
N ASP A 201 18.24 -18.64 -8.98
CA ASP A 201 18.35 -18.15 -7.60
C ASP A 201 17.48 -16.91 -7.42
N GLU A 202 16.36 -17.05 -6.71
CA GLU A 202 15.45 -15.95 -6.41
C GLU A 202 16.15 -14.81 -5.67
N GLY A 203 17.04 -15.11 -4.73
CA GLY A 203 17.80 -14.11 -3.98
C GLY A 203 18.68 -13.27 -4.88
N GLU A 204 19.41 -13.91 -5.80
CA GLU A 204 20.25 -13.21 -6.78
C GLU A 204 19.40 -12.31 -7.70
N VAL A 205 18.29 -12.83 -8.23
CA VAL A 205 17.47 -12.09 -9.20
C VAL A 205 16.74 -10.93 -8.52
N PHE A 206 16.10 -11.14 -7.38
CA PHE A 206 15.35 -10.09 -6.68
C PHE A 206 16.26 -9.06 -5.98
N ASN A 207 17.49 -9.43 -5.60
CA ASN A 207 18.43 -8.47 -5.00
C ASN A 207 19.28 -7.73 -6.06
N MET A 208 19.09 -8.03 -7.35
CA MET A 208 19.90 -7.47 -8.43
C MET A 208 19.87 -5.94 -8.50
N TYR A 209 18.77 -5.30 -8.09
CA TYR A 209 18.68 -3.84 -7.99
C TYR A 209 19.59 -3.21 -6.93
N ARG A 210 20.21 -4.02 -6.05
CA ARG A 210 21.23 -3.58 -5.09
C ARG A 210 22.64 -3.94 -5.52
N GLU A 211 22.80 -5.02 -6.29
CA GLU A 211 24.11 -5.57 -6.65
C GLU A 211 24.62 -5.09 -8.01
N VAL A 212 23.72 -4.74 -8.93
CA VAL A 212 24.08 -4.39 -10.31
C VAL A 212 23.93 -2.89 -10.54
N PRO A 213 25.03 -2.16 -10.80
CA PRO A 213 24.99 -0.71 -10.89
C PRO A 213 24.01 -0.14 -11.93
N SER A 214 23.81 -0.80 -13.07
CA SER A 214 22.86 -0.32 -14.09
C SER A 214 21.40 -0.47 -13.67
N VAL A 215 21.07 -1.58 -13.00
CA VAL A 215 19.72 -1.86 -12.46
C VAL A 215 19.45 -0.92 -11.28
N ALA A 216 20.41 -0.83 -10.35
CA ALA A 216 20.32 0.03 -9.18
C ALA A 216 20.09 1.49 -9.55
N LYS A 217 20.83 2.02 -10.54
CA LYS A 217 20.67 3.42 -10.99
C LYS A 217 19.28 3.71 -11.54
N LYS A 218 18.67 2.78 -12.30
CA LYS A 218 17.28 2.94 -12.79
C LYS A 218 16.30 2.92 -11.61
N ALA A 219 16.39 1.93 -10.73
CA ALA A 219 15.51 1.78 -9.58
C ALA A 219 15.60 3.00 -8.62
N SER A 220 16.81 3.44 -8.29
CA SER A 220 17.04 4.63 -7.46
C SER A 220 16.50 5.90 -8.14
N TRP A 221 16.59 6.01 -9.46
CA TRP A 221 16.03 7.15 -10.18
C TRP A 221 14.51 7.23 -10.02
N SER A 222 13.80 6.11 -10.14
CA SER A 222 12.34 6.04 -9.95
C SER A 222 11.95 6.27 -8.49
N LEU A 223 12.67 5.68 -7.53
CA LEU A 223 12.47 5.91 -6.09
C LEU A 223 12.62 7.38 -5.69
N ASN A 224 13.57 8.11 -6.28
CA ASN A 224 13.72 9.54 -6.01
C ASN A 224 12.50 10.38 -6.46
N LYS A 225 11.55 9.80 -7.22
CA LYS A 225 10.29 10.45 -7.60
C LYS A 225 9.16 10.19 -6.61
N THR A 226 9.27 9.20 -5.73
CA THR A 226 8.24 8.88 -4.72
C THR A 226 8.40 9.68 -3.44
N GLN A 227 9.63 10.09 -3.09
CA GLN A 227 10.00 10.61 -1.77
C GLN A 227 9.05 11.69 -1.23
N ALA A 228 8.68 12.68 -2.04
CA ALA A 228 7.75 13.74 -1.61
C ALA A 228 6.34 13.20 -1.30
N LEU A 229 5.84 12.28 -2.11
CA LEU A 229 4.50 11.72 -1.98
C LEU A 229 4.42 10.64 -0.90
N SER A 230 5.56 10.07 -0.50
CA SER A 230 5.68 9.11 0.59
C SER A 230 5.45 9.72 1.98
N ASP A 231 5.57 11.05 2.13
CA ASP A 231 5.20 11.72 3.39
C ASP A 231 3.67 11.67 3.55
N PRO A 232 3.14 10.99 4.60
CA PRO A 232 1.70 10.93 4.83
C PRO A 232 1.07 12.33 5.05
N ASN A 233 1.86 13.33 5.43
CA ASN A 233 1.42 14.70 5.65
C ASN A 233 1.45 15.56 4.38
N PHE A 234 2.06 15.09 3.29
CA PHE A 234 2.06 15.83 2.02
C PHE A 234 0.62 16.02 1.52
N LYS A 235 0.30 17.23 1.05
CA LYS A 235 -1.02 17.60 0.51
C LYS A 235 -0.84 18.39 -0.77
N THR A 236 -1.79 18.21 -1.67
CA THR A 236 -1.97 19.06 -2.86
C THR A 236 -2.71 20.35 -2.51
N GLY A 237 -2.70 21.34 -3.42
CA GLY A 237 -3.46 22.59 -3.27
C GLY A 237 -2.63 23.86 -3.45
N THR A 238 -1.30 23.76 -3.48
CA THR A 238 -0.40 24.81 -3.97
C THR A 238 0.11 24.44 -5.36
N VAL A 239 0.54 25.43 -6.16
CA VAL A 239 1.11 25.15 -7.49
C VAL A 239 2.35 24.27 -7.37
N GLU A 240 3.18 24.54 -6.36
CA GLU A 240 4.42 23.83 -6.10
C GLU A 240 4.15 22.36 -5.78
N ASP A 241 3.20 22.07 -4.89
CA ASP A 241 2.84 20.71 -4.47
C ASP A 241 2.12 19.94 -5.57
N ASP A 242 1.21 20.59 -6.29
CA ASP A 242 0.53 19.98 -7.44
C ASP A 242 1.56 19.60 -8.53
N GLN A 243 2.60 20.41 -8.73
CA GLN A 243 3.72 20.05 -9.62
C GLN A 243 4.55 18.88 -9.08
N GLN A 244 4.65 18.65 -7.77
CA GLN A 244 5.33 17.46 -7.23
C GLN A 244 4.59 16.18 -7.62
N VAL A 245 3.24 16.21 -7.53
CA VAL A 245 2.41 15.10 -8.03
C VAL A 245 2.62 14.87 -9.52
N LEU A 246 2.61 15.94 -10.32
CA LEU A 246 2.85 15.82 -11.76
C LEU A 246 4.24 15.25 -12.08
N ARG A 247 5.30 15.67 -11.37
CA ARG A 247 6.65 15.12 -11.54
C ARG A 247 6.71 13.63 -11.20
N ASN A 248 5.98 13.19 -10.17
CA ASN A 248 5.85 11.77 -9.86
C ASN A 248 5.15 11.02 -11.00
N LEU A 249 4.00 11.51 -11.47
CA LEU A 249 3.25 10.90 -12.56
C LEU A 249 4.09 10.78 -13.84
N ILE A 250 4.84 11.83 -14.21
CA ILE A 250 5.77 11.77 -15.35
C ILE A 250 6.89 10.76 -15.10
N GLY A 251 7.44 10.71 -13.88
CA GLY A 251 8.51 9.78 -13.53
C GLY A 251 8.09 8.30 -13.62
N PHE A 252 6.89 7.97 -13.16
CA PHE A 252 6.37 6.60 -13.18
C PHE A 252 5.78 6.25 -14.55
N TYR A 253 4.68 6.88 -14.95
CA TYR A 253 4.02 6.57 -16.23
C TYR A 253 4.87 6.92 -17.45
N GLY A 254 5.52 8.08 -17.44
CA GLY A 254 6.24 8.59 -18.61
C GLY A 254 7.63 8.00 -18.82
N VAL A 255 8.31 7.56 -17.75
CA VAL A 255 9.69 7.06 -17.83
C VAL A 255 9.83 5.63 -17.34
N THR A 256 9.30 5.32 -16.15
CA THR A 256 9.47 3.97 -15.57
C THR A 256 8.67 2.93 -16.35
N GLU A 257 7.41 3.20 -16.66
CA GLU A 257 6.54 2.29 -17.44
C GLU A 257 6.69 2.55 -18.96
N GLY A 258 6.89 3.81 -19.35
CA GLY A 258 6.89 4.22 -20.77
C GLY A 258 8.22 4.14 -21.51
N ILE A 259 9.36 3.97 -20.82
CA ILE A 259 10.70 4.00 -21.44
C ILE A 259 11.60 2.87 -20.95
N PHE A 260 11.69 2.66 -19.63
CA PHE A 260 12.64 1.73 -19.02
C PHE A 260 12.36 0.27 -19.29
#